data_AF-A0A8T3S9B0-F1
#
_entry.id   AF-A0A8T3S9B0-F1
#
_cell.length_a   1.000
_cell.length_b   1.000
_cell.length_c   1.000
_cell.angle_alpha   90.00
_cell.angle_beta   90.00
_cell.angle_gamma   90.00
#
_symmetry.space_group_name_H-M   'P 1'
#
loop_
_entity.id
_entity.type
_entity.pdbx_description
1 polymer ?
#
loop_
_entity_poly.entity_id
_entity_poly.type
_entity_poly.pdbx_seq_one_letter_code
_entity_poly.pdbx_strand_id
1 'polypeptide(L)'
;MFYVQRGDVPHKRHTQFRKPDGGLYAEELFGVEGFSGRASLLYHHTPPTQTHQIEKVRDVLIEQSEDEASGPHRHRLVNTKDLPASGDGLTGRVPLFYN
;
A
#
# COMPACT_ATOMS: atom_id res chain seq x y z
N MET A 1 0.29 5.70 -21.53
CA MET A 1 0.24 4.78 -20.37
C MET A 1 1.65 4.26 -20.15
N PHE A 2 2.32 4.67 -19.07
CA PHE A 2 3.70 4.26 -18.82
C PHE A 2 3.72 2.98 -18.00
N TYR A 3 3.95 1.85 -18.66
CA TYR A 3 4.33 0.63 -17.98
C TYR A 3 5.80 0.75 -17.61
N VAL A 4 6.08 0.80 -16.31
CA VAL A 4 7.45 0.83 -15.81
C VAL A 4 7.94 -0.61 -15.75
N GLN A 5 9.04 -0.90 -16.45
CA GLN A 5 9.76 -2.16 -16.33
C GLN A 5 10.91 -2.00 -15.33
N ARG A 6 11.06 -2.97 -14.43
CA ARG A 6 12.16 -3.06 -13.46
C ARG A 6 12.62 -4.51 -13.39
N GLY A 7 13.94 -4.72 -13.42
CA GLY A 7 14.54 -6.05 -13.44
C GLY A 7 14.32 -6.80 -14.76
N ASP A 8 14.59 -8.10 -14.71
CA ASP A 8 14.37 -9.00 -15.84
C ASP A 8 12.88 -9.32 -15.96
N VAL A 9 12.32 -9.07 -17.13
CA VAL A 9 10.89 -9.32 -17.43
C VAL A 9 10.84 -10.11 -18.73
N PRO A 10 10.04 -11.20 -18.80
CA PRO A 10 9.95 -12.00 -20.01
C PRO A 10 9.40 -11.17 -21.17
N HIS A 11 9.88 -11.45 -22.38
CA HIS A 11 9.47 -10.74 -23.59
C HIS A 11 7.96 -10.85 -23.87
N LYS A 12 7.37 -12.01 -23.53
CA LYS A 12 5.91 -12.23 -23.62
C LYS A 12 5.30 -12.22 -22.22
N ARG A 13 4.07 -11.69 -22.13
CA ARG A 13 3.22 -11.82 -20.93
C ARG A 13 2.79 -13.27 -20.75
N HIS A 14 2.43 -13.65 -19.51
CA HIS A 14 1.98 -15.01 -19.18
C HIS A 14 3.00 -16.06 -19.63
N THR A 15 4.27 -15.79 -19.31
CA THR A 15 5.37 -16.69 -19.60
C THR A 15 5.72 -17.46 -18.34
N GLN A 16 5.94 -18.77 -18.49
CA GLN A 16 6.58 -19.56 -17.46
C GLN A 16 8.04 -19.09 -17.28
N PHE A 17 8.24 -18.13 -16.38
CA PHE A 17 9.53 -17.47 -16.21
C PHE A 17 10.41 -18.25 -15.22
N ARG A 18 11.57 -18.71 -15.70
CA ARG A 18 12.51 -19.52 -14.94
C ARG A 18 13.52 -18.67 -14.19
N LYS A 19 13.79 -19.06 -12.94
CA LYS A 19 14.89 -18.56 -12.13
C LYS A 19 16.22 -19.16 -12.59
N PRO A 20 17.37 -18.55 -12.25
CA PRO A 20 18.69 -19.12 -12.56
C PRO A 20 18.94 -20.49 -11.92
N ASP A 21 18.28 -20.80 -10.81
CA ASP A 21 18.37 -22.09 -10.10
C ASP A 21 17.53 -23.22 -10.75
N GLY A 22 16.85 -22.93 -11.86
CA GLY A 22 15.97 -23.87 -12.57
C GLY A 22 14.53 -23.90 -12.05
N GLY A 23 14.23 -23.23 -10.94
CA GLY A 23 12.88 -23.05 -10.42
C GLY A 23 12.04 -22.06 -11.23
N LEU A 24 10.79 -21.86 -10.82
CA LEU A 24 9.88 -20.88 -11.42
C LEU A 24 9.70 -19.67 -10.51
N TYR A 25 9.60 -18.49 -11.11
CA TYR A 25 8.98 -17.34 -10.46
C TYR A 25 7.46 -17.55 -10.37
N ALA A 26 6.87 -17.14 -9.25
CA ALA A 26 5.41 -17.16 -9.11
C ALA A 26 4.82 -15.92 -9.81
N GLU A 27 3.87 -16.10 -10.72
CA GLU A 27 3.21 -15.01 -11.42
C GLU A 27 2.00 -14.51 -10.61
N GLU A 28 1.84 -13.19 -10.49
CA GLU A 28 0.66 -12.52 -9.92
C GLU A 28 0.17 -11.43 -10.88
N LEU A 29 -1.14 -11.42 -11.17
CA LEU A 29 -1.78 -10.29 -11.84
C LEU A 29 -2.24 -9.29 -10.77
N PHE A 30 -1.51 -8.19 -10.62
CA PHE A 30 -1.80 -7.14 -9.64
C PHE A 30 -2.62 -6.02 -10.30
N GLY A 31 -3.91 -5.95 -10.00
CA GLY A 31 -4.86 -4.98 -10.54
C GLY A 31 -5.33 -3.96 -9.51
N VAL A 32 -5.70 -2.77 -9.99
CA VAL A 32 -6.64 -1.90 -9.25
C VAL A 32 -8.06 -2.25 -9.67
N GLU A 33 -9.07 -2.10 -8.81
CA GLU A 33 -10.48 -2.34 -9.16
C GLU A 33 -10.86 -3.79 -9.54
N GLY A 34 -10.10 -4.78 -9.09
CA GLY A 34 -10.40 -6.19 -9.35
C GLY A 34 -10.13 -6.58 -10.81
N PHE A 35 -11.18 -6.69 -11.63
CA PHE A 35 -11.09 -7.13 -13.03
C PHE A 35 -11.18 -5.99 -14.06
N SER A 36 -11.47 -4.76 -13.62
CA SER A 36 -11.43 -3.56 -14.45
C SER A 36 -10.18 -2.74 -14.16
N GLY A 37 -9.89 -1.73 -14.98
CA GLY A 37 -8.84 -0.76 -14.67
C GLY A 37 -7.42 -1.23 -15.01
N ARG A 38 -6.44 -0.64 -14.31
CA ARG A 38 -5.01 -0.81 -14.62
C ARG A 38 -4.46 -2.02 -13.88
N ALA A 39 -3.74 -2.89 -14.58
CA ALA A 39 -3.08 -4.04 -13.97
C ALA A 39 -1.63 -4.18 -14.43
N SER A 40 -0.81 -4.78 -13.58
CA SER A 40 0.58 -5.16 -13.87
C SER A 40 0.78 -6.64 -13.58
N LEU A 41 1.61 -7.31 -14.38
CA LEU A 41 2.07 -8.66 -14.09
C LEU A 41 3.34 -8.59 -13.25
N LEU A 42 3.33 -9.27 -12.11
CA LEU A 42 4.46 -9.38 -11.19
C LEU A 42 4.98 -10.82 -11.20
N TYR A 43 6.29 -10.96 -11.06
CA TYR A 43 6.96 -12.25 -10.92
C TYR A 43 7.72 -12.26 -9.59
N HIS A 44 7.38 -13.19 -8.70
CA HIS A 44 7.88 -13.23 -7.32
C HIS A 44 8.85 -14.39 -7.07
N HIS A 45 9.85 -14.17 -6.22
CA HIS A 45 10.65 -15.27 -5.66
C HIS A 45 9.81 -16.16 -4.75
N THR A 46 9.03 -15.53 -3.86
CA THR A 46 8.09 -16.15 -2.94
C THR A 46 6.72 -15.52 -3.17
N PRO A 47 5.67 -16.29 -3.48
CA PRO A 47 4.35 -15.74 -3.73
C PRO A 47 3.76 -15.11 -2.46
N PRO A 48 3.08 -13.96 -2.57
CA PRO A 48 2.49 -13.27 -1.42
C PRO A 48 1.36 -14.08 -0.75
N THR A 49 0.80 -15.07 -1.45
CA THR A 49 -0.26 -15.95 -0.93
C THR A 49 0.22 -16.92 0.17
N GLN A 50 1.53 -17.04 0.40
CA GLN A 50 2.09 -17.80 1.53
C GLN A 50 2.04 -17.03 2.85
N THR A 51 0.92 -16.36 3.12
CA THR A 51 0.68 -15.67 4.39
C THR A 51 0.20 -16.69 5.43
N HIS A 52 0.92 -16.83 6.54
CA HIS A 52 0.59 -17.80 7.59
C HIS A 52 -0.47 -17.30 8.58
N GLN A 53 -0.43 -15.99 8.89
CA GLN A 53 -1.29 -15.40 9.90
C GLN A 53 -1.49 -13.92 9.64
N ILE A 54 -2.69 -13.43 9.94
CA ILE A 54 -3.02 -12.01 9.92
C ILE A 54 -3.56 -11.66 11.30
N GLU A 55 -2.95 -10.66 11.93
CA GLU A 55 -3.33 -10.18 13.26
C GLU A 55 -3.55 -8.68 13.25
N LYS A 56 -4.44 -8.24 14.14
CA LYS A 56 -4.66 -6.82 14.39
C LYS A 56 -3.51 -6.30 15.24
N VAL A 57 -2.72 -5.39 14.67
CA VAL A 57 -1.56 -4.78 15.38
C VAL A 57 -2.03 -3.71 16.37
N ARG A 58 -2.92 -2.81 15.94
CA ARG A 58 -3.49 -1.75 16.79
C ARG A 58 -4.78 -1.21 16.20
N ASP A 59 -5.56 -0.55 17.04
CA ASP A 59 -6.59 0.38 16.57
C ASP A 59 -5.95 1.69 16.15
N VAL A 60 -6.48 2.26 15.06
CA VAL A 60 -6.22 3.65 14.67
C VAL A 60 -7.53 4.38 14.89
N LEU A 61 -7.66 5.02 16.05
CA LEU A 61 -8.82 5.87 16.34
C LEU A 61 -8.61 7.21 15.66
N ILE A 62 -9.61 7.62 14.89
CA ILE A 62 -9.68 8.93 14.25
C ILE A 62 -10.94 9.58 14.81
N GLU A 63 -10.76 10.60 15.63
CA GLU A 63 -11.85 11.27 16.33
C GLU A 63 -12.30 12.52 15.58
N GLN A 64 -13.62 12.74 15.57
CA GLN A 64 -14.18 13.96 15.02
C GLN A 64 -13.82 15.15 15.90
N SER A 65 -13.42 16.25 15.26
CA SER A 65 -13.27 17.53 15.96
C SER A 65 -14.63 17.96 16.50
N GLU A 66 -14.72 18.26 17.80
CA GLU A 66 -15.95 18.77 18.43
C GLU A 66 -16.50 20.03 17.72
N ASP A 67 -15.60 20.85 17.18
CA ASP A 67 -15.95 22.02 16.37
C ASP A 67 -16.71 21.69 15.08
N GLU A 68 -16.50 20.53 14.44
CA GLU A 68 -17.30 20.12 13.28
C GLU A 68 -18.71 19.70 13.68
N ALA A 69 -18.89 19.17 14.90
CA ALA A 69 -20.21 18.91 15.45
C ALA A 69 -20.99 20.20 15.78
N SER A 70 -20.32 21.36 15.87
CA SER A 70 -20.90 22.63 16.31
C SER A 70 -21.04 23.72 15.23
N GLY A 71 -20.56 23.52 13.99
CA GLY A 71 -20.72 24.56 12.95
C GLY A 71 -20.05 24.29 11.59
N PRO A 72 -20.12 25.24 10.65
CA PRO A 72 -19.57 25.10 9.30
C PRO A 72 -18.04 25.02 9.32
N HIS A 73 -17.44 24.34 8.32
CA HIS A 73 -15.99 24.23 8.16
C HIS A 73 -15.30 25.60 8.23
N ARG A 74 -14.21 25.67 9.00
CA ARG A 74 -13.41 26.89 9.19
C ARG A 74 -12.00 26.67 8.69
N HIS A 75 -11.40 27.72 8.15
CA HIS A 75 -9.96 27.75 7.93
C HIS A 75 -9.23 27.56 9.28
N ARG A 76 -8.22 26.70 9.32
CA ARG A 76 -7.37 26.54 10.50
C ARG A 76 -5.92 26.59 10.09
N LEU A 77 -5.13 27.36 10.84
CA LEU A 77 -3.69 27.25 10.79
C LEU A 77 -3.29 26.10 11.73
N VAL A 78 -2.65 25.08 11.19
CA VAL A 78 -2.13 23.96 11.97
C VAL A 78 -0.61 23.99 11.96
N ASN A 79 -0.02 24.02 13.15
CA ASN A 79 1.42 24.01 13.35
C ASN A 79 1.85 22.63 13.86
N THR A 80 2.61 21.90 13.03
CA THR A 80 3.09 20.55 13.32
C THR A 80 4.54 20.51 13.82
N LYS A 81 5.19 21.67 13.99
CA LYS A 81 6.63 21.76 14.29
C LYS A 81 7.04 20.98 15.53
N ASP A 82 6.21 21.01 16.57
CA ASP A 82 6.51 20.39 17.87
C ASP A 82 5.88 19.00 18.04
N LEU A 83 5.38 18.40 16.95
CA LEU A 83 4.90 17.02 17.00
C LEU A 83 6.08 16.07 17.28
N PRO A 84 6.01 15.26 18.34
CA PRO A 84 7.09 14.34 18.66
C PRO A 84 7.18 13.26 17.58
N ALA A 85 8.38 13.05 17.06
CA ALA A 85 8.66 11.88 16.24
C ALA A 85 8.49 10.62 17.10
N SER A 86 7.85 9.60 16.55
CA SER A 86 7.65 8.31 17.21
C SER A 86 7.71 7.20 16.18
N GLY A 87 8.08 5.99 16.61
CA GLY A 87 7.98 4.77 15.79
C GLY A 87 8.69 4.81 14.44
N ASP A 88 8.11 4.10 13.47
CA ASP A 88 8.56 3.97 12.09
C ASP A 88 7.51 4.48 11.08
N GLY A 89 7.70 4.22 9.78
CA GLY A 89 6.79 4.66 8.72
C GLY A 89 5.35 4.13 8.82
N LEU A 90 5.06 3.16 9.69
CA LEU A 90 3.72 2.62 9.96
C LEU A 90 3.23 3.00 11.36
N THR A 91 4.05 2.76 12.37
CA THR A 91 3.71 2.94 13.80
C THR A 91 3.78 4.39 14.24
N GLY A 92 4.63 5.21 13.63
CA GLY A 92 4.81 6.63 13.92
C GLY A 92 3.75 7.57 13.33
N ARG A 93 2.77 7.03 12.60
CA ARG A 93 1.73 7.83 11.94
C ARG A 93 0.78 8.44 12.97
N VAL A 94 0.68 9.76 12.96
CA VAL A 94 -0.28 10.56 13.75
C VAL A 94 -1.39 11.05 12.82
N PRO A 95 -2.65 10.60 12.98
CA PRO A 95 -3.78 11.15 12.24
C PRO A 95 -4.00 12.62 12.64
N LEU A 96 -4.01 13.52 11.65
CA LEU A 96 -4.25 14.96 11.89
C LEU A 96 -5.62 15.41 11.37
N PHE A 97 -6.05 14.87 10.24
CA PHE A 97 -7.32 15.18 9.59
C PHE A 97 -7.86 13.94 8.88
N TYR A 98 -9.16 13.93 8.65
CA TYR A 98 -9.86 12.93 7.84
C TYR A 98 -11.04 13.60 7.11
N ASN A 99 -11.61 12.91 6.12
CA ASN A 99 -12.75 13.40 5.32
C ASN A 99 -14.08 12.79 5.80
#